data_AF-A0A162CRZ3-F1
#
_entry.id   AF-A0A162CRZ3-F1
#
_cell.length_a   1.000
_cell.length_b   1.000
_cell.length_c   1.000
_cell.angle_alpha   90.00
_cell.angle_beta   90.00
_cell.angle_gamma   90.00
#
_symmetry.space_group_name_H-M   'P 1'
#
loop_
_entity.id
_entity.type
_entity.pdbx_description
1 polymer ?
#
loop_
_entity_poly.entity_id
_entity_poly.type
_entity_poly.pdbx_seq_one_letter_code
_entity_poly.pdbx_strand_id
1 'polypeptide(L)' 'MISSDLRKVAICLAETHKDYPDALPELVPMFAGIIATTQRQLLAHLLDTEADWPLARQPTPR' A
#
# COMPACT_ATOMS: atom_id res chain seq x y z
N MET A 1 12.60 2.39 10.35
CA MET A 1 12.97 3.14 9.13
C MET A 1 11.68 3.44 8.36
N ILE A 2 11.46 4.69 7.96
CA ILE A 2 10.34 5.04 7.08
C ILE A 2 10.72 4.65 5.64
N SER A 3 9.80 4.08 4.86
CA SER A 3 10.08 3.71 3.46
C SER A 3 10.38 4.97 2.62
N SER A 4 11.18 4.81 1.56
CA SER A 4 11.52 5.91 0.64
C SER A 4 10.27 6.59 0.08
N ASP A 5 9.23 5.81 -0.24
CA ASP A 5 7.99 6.32 -0.81
C ASP A 5 7.15 7.08 0.21
N LEU A 6 7.08 6.60 1.45
CA LEU A 6 6.37 7.32 2.52
C LEU A 6 7.06 8.66 2.82
N ARG A 7 8.41 8.72 2.72
CA ARG A 7 9.15 9.97 2.82
C ARG A 7 8.82 10.94 1.68
N LYS A 8 8.70 10.47 0.44
CA LYS A 8 8.31 11.32 -0.71
C LYS A 8 6.89 11.89 -0.55
N VAL A 9 5.94 11.06 -0.11
CA VAL A 9 4.55 11.49 0.16
C VAL A 9 4.53 12.55 1.28
N ALA A 10 5.28 12.33 2.36
CA ALA A 10 5.37 13.29 3.45
C ALA A 10 5.96 14.64 3.02
N ILE A 11 6.99 14.63 2.16
CA ILE A 11 7.57 15.87 1.59
C ILE A 11 6.52 16.59 0.73
N CYS A 12 5.85 15.87 -0.17
CA CYS A 12 4.81 16.44 -1.04
C CYS A 12 3.66 17.07 -0.25
N LEU A 13 3.18 16.40 0.81
CA LEU A 13 2.18 16.94 1.72
C LEU A 13 2.67 18.19 2.46
N ALA A 14 3.93 18.19 2.92
CA ALA A 14 4.52 19.32 3.61
C ALA A 14 4.72 20.54 2.69
N GLU A 15 5.09 20.33 1.43
CA GLU A 15 5.17 21.39 0.42
C GLU A 15 3.77 21.93 0.09
N THR A 16 2.80 21.05 -0.13
CA THR A 16 1.41 21.45 -0.39
C THR A 16 0.82 22.26 0.78
N HIS A 17 1.16 21.93 2.03
CA HIS A 17 0.71 22.68 3.21
C HIS A 17 1.28 24.12 3.26
N LYS A 18 2.47 24.36 2.71
CA LYS A 18 3.05 25.71 2.67
C LYS A 18 2.25 26.64 1.77
N ASP A 19 1.80 26.13 0.64
CA ASP A 19 1.06 26.90 -0.36
C ASP A 19 -0.45 26.92 -0.07
N TYR A 20 -0.98 25.85 0.55
CA TYR A 20 -2.40 25.63 0.82
C TYR A 20 -2.61 25.00 2.20
N PRO A 21 -2.49 25.78 3.29
CA PRO A 21 -2.56 25.25 4.64
C PRO A 21 -3.91 24.60 4.97
N ASP A 22 -4.99 25.13 4.41
CA ASP A 22 -6.36 24.68 4.64
C ASP A 22 -6.73 23.41 3.86
N ALA A 23 -5.94 23.02 2.86
CA ALA A 23 -6.21 21.83 2.04
C ALA A 23 -5.71 20.52 2.69
N LEU A 24 -4.77 20.62 3.65
CA LEU A 24 -4.15 19.44 4.26
C LEU A 24 -5.14 18.51 4.97
N PRO A 25 -6.12 19.01 5.76
CA PRO A 25 -7.14 18.18 6.40
C PRO A 25 -7.99 17.37 5.40
N GLU A 26 -8.15 17.84 4.17
CA GLU A 26 -8.90 17.15 3.11
C GLU A 26 -8.02 16.14 2.35
N LEU A 27 -6.75 16.49 2.12
CA LEU A 27 -5.81 15.66 1.37
C LEU A 27 -5.33 14.44 2.17
N VAL A 28 -5.05 14.59 3.46
CA VAL A 28 -4.52 13.49 4.29
C VAL A 28 -5.46 12.27 4.32
N PRO A 29 -6.78 12.41 4.55
CA PRO A 29 -7.72 11.29 4.45
C PRO A 29 -7.77 10.66 3.06
N MET A 30 -7.65 11.46 1.99
CA MET A 30 -7.64 10.96 0.62
C MET A 30 -6.42 10.06 0.36
N PHE A 31 -5.22 10.50 0.76
CA PHE A 31 -4.00 9.68 0.66
C PHE A 31 -4.10 8.41 1.51
N ALA A 32 -4.62 8.51 2.74
CA ALA A 32 -4.83 7.35 3.60
C ALA A 32 -5.80 6.33 2.96
N GLY A 33 -6.88 6.81 2.34
CA GLY A 33 -7.84 5.98 1.63
C GLY A 33 -7.25 5.25 0.42
N ILE A 34 -6.40 5.93 -0.37
CA ILE A 34 -5.68 5.32 -1.49
C ILE A 34 -4.76 4.21 -0.99
N ILE A 35 -3.92 4.50 0.03
CA ILE A 35 -2.99 3.52 0.61
C ILE A 35 -3.74 2.30 1.13
N ALA A 36 -4.81 2.50 1.91
CA ALA A 36 -5.62 1.42 2.45
C ALA A 36 -6.28 0.57 1.34
N THR A 37 -6.70 1.20 0.24
CA THR A 37 -7.29 0.51 -0.90
C THR A 37 -6.24 -0.31 -1.66
N THR A 38 -5.08 0.27 -1.94
CA THR A 38 -3.97 -0.43 -2.61
C THR A 38 -3.45 -1.59 -1.77
N GLN A 39 -3.31 -1.41 -0.45
CA GLN A 39 -2.91 -2.48 0.45
C GLN A 39 -3.93 -3.63 0.46
N ARG A 40 -5.22 -3.31 0.50
CA ARG A 40 -6.29 -4.32 0.44
C ARG A 40 -6.28 -5.08 -0.88
N GLN A 41 -6.10 -4.39 -2.00
CA GLN A 41 -6.02 -5.02 -3.33
C GLN A 41 -4.79 -5.91 -3.46
N LEU A 42 -3.64 -5.46 -2.96
CA LEU A 42 -2.41 -6.26 -2.94
C LEU A 42 -2.58 -7.51 -2.08
N LEU A 43 -3.16 -7.38 -0.88
CA LEU A 43 -3.43 -8.51 0.00
C LEU A 43 -4.41 -9.49 -0.63
N ALA A 44 -5.51 -9.00 -1.20
CA ALA A 44 -6.47 -9.84 -1.93
C ALA A 44 -5.79 -10.59 -3.07
N HIS A 45 -5.01 -9.88 -3.90
CA HIS A 45 -4.25 -10.50 -4.98
C HIS A 45 -3.26 -11.55 -4.47
N LEU A 46 -2.49 -11.27 -3.40
CA LEU A 46 -1.55 -12.23 -2.83
C LEU A 46 -2.26 -13.46 -2.25
N LEU A 47 -3.38 -13.27 -1.55
CA LEU A 47 -4.16 -14.36 -0.97
C LEU A 47 -4.85 -15.21 -2.06
N ASP A 48 -5.37 -14.58 -3.10
CA ASP A 48 -5.93 -15.26 -4.27
C ASP A 48 -4.83 -16.00 -5.05
N THR A 49 -3.64 -15.41 -5.18
CA THR A 49 -2.49 -16.02 -5.85
C THR A 49 -1.86 -17.14 -5.00
N GLU A 50 -1.95 -17.07 -3.67
CA GLU A 50 -1.56 -18.17 -2.78
C GLU A 50 -2.50 -19.37 -2.89
N ALA A 51 -3.78 -19.16 -3.24
CA ALA A 51 -4.71 -20.26 -3.52
C ALA A 51 -4.32 -21.06 -4.78
N ASP A 52 -3.65 -20.41 -5.73
CA ASP A 52 -3.13 -21.01 -6.97
C ASP A 52 -1.66 -21.47 -6.87
N TRP A 53 -1.04 -21.41 -5.68
CA TRP A 53 0.37 -21.75 -5.49
C TRP A 53 0.62 -23.27 -5.54
N PRO A 54 1.37 -23.82 -6.52
CA PRO A 54 1.49 -25.26 -6.72
C PRO A 54 2.67 -25.86 -5.93
N LEU A 55 2.72 -25.67 -4.60
CA LEU A 55 3.70 -26.33 -3.73
C LEU A 55 2.92 -27.02 -2.59
N ALA A 56 2.75 -28.35 -2.50
CA ALA A 56 3.69 -29.40 -2.83
C ALA A 56 2.97 -30.71 -3.25
N ARG A 57 3.02 -31.06 -4.53
CA ARG A 57 3.03 -32.49 -4.92
C ARG A 57 4.47 -32.97 -4.74
N GLN A 58 4.85 -33.36 -3.52
CA GLN A 58 5.98 -34.26 -3.38
C GLN A 58 5.56 -35.64 -3.89
N PRO A 59 6.41 -36.33 -4.68
CA PRO A 59 6.10 -37.66 -5.17
C PRO A 59 6.04 -38.62 -3.99
N THR A 60 4.94 -39.36 -3.88
CA THR A 60 4.81 -40.48 -2.94
C THR A 60 5.95 -41.47 -3.21
N PRO A 61 6.90 -41.67 -2.28
CA PRO A 61 7.83 -42.78 -2.40
C PRO A 61 7.07 -44.06 -2.08
N ARG A 62 7.24 -45.07 -2.93
CA ARG A 62 6.80 -46.46 -2.69
C ARG A 62 7.56 -47.08 -1.54
#